data_AF-A0A7V8YIC9-F1
#
_entry.id   AF-A0A7V8YIC9-F1
#
_cell.length_a   1.000
_cell.length_b   1.000
_cell.length_c   1.000
_cell.angle_alpha   90.00
_cell.angle_beta   90.00
_cell.angle_gamma   90.00
#
_symmetry.space_group_name_H-M   'P 1'
#
loop_
_entity.id
_entity.type
_entity.pdbx_description
1 polymer ?
#
loop_
_entity_poly.entity_id
_entity_poly.type
_entity_poly.pdbx_seq_one_letter_code
_entity_poly.pdbx_strand_id
1 'polypeptide(L)' 'DMLYTVLRRRGLGESVESIRPDLIIPTGKRKGRTPSLASIYRALAEYEKRQAYPDAVEQATAEFATLRTST' A
#
# COMPACT_ATOMS: atom_id res chain seq x y z
N ASP A 1 6.99 1.59 7.26
CA ASP A 1 6.31 1.38 5.97
C ASP A 1 5.69 2.70 5.52
N MET A 2 5.76 3.01 4.22
CA MET A 2 5.22 4.25 3.65
C MET A 2 3.70 4.35 3.87
N LEU A 3 2.98 3.24 3.71
CA LEU A 3 1.52 3.18 3.90
C LEU A 3 1.10 3.53 5.33
N TYR A 4 1.81 3.00 6.33
CA TYR A 4 1.53 3.28 7.75
C TYR A 4 1.61 4.79 8.05
N THR A 5 2.64 5.47 7.56
CA THR A 5 2.79 6.92 7.73
C THR A 5 1.62 7.69 7.12
N VAL A 6 1.17 7.29 5.92
CA VAL A 6 0.01 7.92 5.25
C VAL A 6 -1.26 7.73 6.05
N LEU A 7 -1.55 6.50 6.52
CA LEU A 7 -2.74 6.22 7.31
C LEU A 7 -2.77 7.03 8.62
N ARG A 8 -1.64 7.10 9.33
CA ARG A 8 -1.52 7.88 10.56
C ARG A 8 -1.77 9.37 10.32
N ARG A 9 -1.12 9.98 9.31
CA ARG A 9 -1.26 11.41 9.01
C ARG A 9 -2.65 11.76 8.48
N ARG A 10 -3.27 10.90 7.66
CA ARG A 10 -4.67 11.07 7.26
C ARG A 10 -5.63 11.02 8.45
N GLY A 11 -5.36 10.15 9.45
CA GLY A 11 -6.11 10.13 10.70
C GLY A 11 -5.99 11.41 11.52
N LEU A 12 -4.95 12.22 11.29
CA LEU A 12 -4.77 13.56 11.87
C LEU A 12 -5.39 14.67 11.02
N GLY A 13 -6.06 14.34 9.91
CA GLY A 13 -6.71 15.30 9.02
C GLY A 13 -5.84 15.81 7.86
N GLU A 14 -4.61 15.30 7.70
CA GLU A 14 -3.76 15.69 6.57
C GLU A 14 -4.26 15.08 5.25
N SER A 15 -4.18 15.86 4.16
CA SER A 15 -4.47 15.36 2.80
C SER A 15 -3.28 14.56 2.24
N VAL A 16 -3.56 13.67 1.28
CA VAL A 16 -2.52 12.86 0.63
C VAL A 16 -1.51 13.75 -0.12
N GLU A 17 -2.00 14.85 -0.69
CA GLU A 17 -1.22 15.86 -1.39
C GLU A 17 -0.24 16.57 -0.46
N SER A 18 -0.65 16.84 0.79
CA SER A 18 0.19 17.44 1.83
C SER A 18 1.22 16.44 2.39
N ILE A 19 0.84 15.16 2.51
CA ILE A 19 1.73 14.12 3.05
C ILE A 19 2.82 13.75 2.03
N ARG A 20 2.48 13.73 0.74
CA ARG A 20 3.35 13.18 -0.31
C ARG A 20 4.77 13.76 -0.33
N PRO A 21 5.01 15.08 -0.26
CA PRO A 21 6.36 15.64 -0.36
C PRO A 21 7.34 15.09 0.68
N ASP A 22 6.87 14.84 1.90
CA ASP A 22 7.67 14.33 3.02
C ASP A 22 7.82 12.81 3.02
N LEU A 23 7.09 12.13 2.14
CA LEU A 23 6.97 10.68 2.15
C LEU A 23 8.11 10.05 1.35
N ILE A 24 8.90 9.19 1.99
CA ILE A 24 10.02 8.50 1.35
C ILE A 24 9.73 7.01 1.22
N ILE A 25 9.99 6.46 0.02
CA ILE A 25 9.90 5.03 -0.22
C ILE A 25 11.01 4.32 0.57
N PRO A 26 10.68 3.42 1.51
CA PRO A 26 11.67 2.83 2.43
C PRO A 26 12.47 1.67 1.82
N THR A 27 11.93 0.99 0.79
CA THR A 27 12.46 -0.27 0.26
C THR A 27 12.33 -0.38 -1.26
N GLY A 28 13.02 -1.37 -1.85
CA GLY A 28 12.90 -1.71 -3.27
C GLY A 28 13.59 -0.76 -4.24
N LYS A 29 13.32 -0.92 -5.55
CA LYS A 29 13.99 -0.22 -6.65
C LYS A 29 13.91 1.32 -6.57
N ARG A 30 12.88 1.86 -5.91
CA ARG A 30 12.65 3.30 -5.77
C ARG A 30 12.94 3.84 -4.37
N LYS A 31 13.69 3.09 -3.55
CA LYS A 31 14.09 3.52 -2.21
C LYS A 31 14.69 4.93 -2.22
N GLY A 32 14.35 5.73 -1.21
CA GLY A 32 14.83 7.10 -1.06
C GLY A 32 14.13 8.14 -1.94
N ARG A 33 13.21 7.72 -2.83
CA ARG A 33 12.43 8.64 -3.68
C ARG A 33 11.05 8.90 -3.09
N THR A 34 10.46 10.02 -3.48
CA THR A 34 9.06 10.34 -3.18
C THR A 34 8.12 9.49 -4.04
N PRO A 35 7.08 8.85 -3.47
CA PRO A 35 6.10 8.10 -4.24
C PRO A 35 5.23 9.01 -5.11
N SER A 36 4.68 8.45 -6.19
CA SER A 36 3.63 9.12 -6.97
C SER A 36 2.29 9.06 -6.23
N LEU A 37 1.42 10.06 -6.45
CA LEU A 37 0.05 10.05 -5.90
C LEU A 37 -0.69 8.75 -6.25
N ALA A 38 -0.59 8.31 -7.51
CA ALA A 38 -1.20 7.05 -7.95
C ALA A 38 -0.72 5.82 -7.14
N SER A 39 0.57 5.78 -6.76
CA SER A 39 1.10 4.69 -5.93
C SER A 39 0.53 4.74 -4.51
N ILE A 40 0.37 5.94 -3.95
CA ILE A 40 -0.21 6.11 -2.60
C ILE A 40 -1.69 5.69 -2.62
N TYR A 41 -2.47 6.17 -3.59
CA TYR A 41 -3.88 5.81 -3.70
C TYR A 41 -4.10 4.31 -3.96
N ARG A 42 -3.24 3.67 -4.77
CA ARG A 42 -3.26 2.20 -4.90
C ARG A 42 -2.99 1.51 -3.57
N ALA A 43 -2.00 1.95 -2.80
CA ALA A 43 -1.68 1.35 -1.51
C ALA A 43 -2.84 1.51 -0.51
N LEU A 44 -3.52 2.67 -0.52
CA LEU A 44 -4.71 2.91 0.30
C LEU A 44 -5.88 1.99 -0.11
N ALA A 45 -6.17 1.88 -1.41
CA ALA A 45 -7.23 1.02 -1.91
C ALA A 45 -6.97 -0.47 -1.59
N GLU A 46 -5.73 -0.92 -1.75
CA GLU A 46 -5.34 -2.29 -1.38
C GLU A 46 -5.44 -2.53 0.13
N TYR A 47 -5.10 -1.53 0.95
CA TYR A 47 -5.30 -1.60 2.40
C TYR A 47 -6.80 -1.70 2.76
N GLU A 48 -7.64 -0.86 2.18
CA GLU A 48 -9.09 -0.89 2.42
C GLU A 48 -9.71 -2.24 2.02
N LYS A 49 -9.32 -2.80 0.87
CA LYS A 49 -9.76 -4.15 0.45
C LYS A 49 -9.38 -5.22 1.47
N ARG A 50 -8.15 -5.17 1.99
CA ARG A 50 -7.65 -6.12 3.01
C ARG A 50 -8.42 -6.02 4.32
N GLN A 51 -8.77 -4.80 4.72
CA GLN A 51 -9.57 -4.57 5.92
C GLN A 51 -11.03 -5.01 5.74
N ALA A 52 -11.59 -4.82 4.55
CA ALA A 52 -12.98 -5.17 4.24
C ALA A 52 -13.19 -6.68 4.01
N TYR A 53 -12.19 -7.38 3.45
CA TYR A 53 -12.29 -8.79 3.07
C TYR A 53 -11.01 -9.56 3.40
N PRO A 54 -10.72 -9.78 4.69
CA PRO A 54 -9.49 -10.48 5.10
C PRO A 54 -9.40 -11.89 4.49
N ASP A 55 -10.48 -12.66 4.56
CA ASP A 55 -10.53 -14.04 4.07
C ASP A 55 -10.38 -14.14 2.55
N ALA A 56 -10.96 -13.20 1.80
CA ALA A 56 -10.87 -13.18 0.34
C ALA A 56 -9.44 -12.83 -0.14
N VAL A 57 -8.74 -11.97 0.58
CA VAL A 57 -7.32 -11.66 0.29
C VAL A 57 -6.44 -12.86 0.60
N GLU A 58 -6.68 -13.56 1.70
CA GLU A 58 -5.92 -14.77 2.05
C GLU A 58 -6.11 -15.86 0.99
N GLN A 59 -7.35 -16.12 0.58
CA GLN A 59 -7.66 -17.10 -0.46
C GLN A 59 -7.04 -16.71 -1.81
N ALA A 60 -7.15 -15.46 -2.25
CA ALA A 60 -6.53 -15.01 -3.50
C ALA A 60 -5.00 -15.10 -3.45
N THR A 61 -4.39 -14.87 -2.28
CA THR A 61 -2.94 -15.02 -2.10
C THR A 61 -2.52 -16.48 -2.16
N ALA A 62 -3.30 -17.38 -1.56
CA ALA A 62 -3.07 -18.83 -1.61
C ALA A 62 -3.20 -19.37 -3.04
N GLU A 63 -4.25 -18.99 -3.77
CA GLU A 63 -4.47 -19.38 -5.17
C GLU A 63 -3.37 -18.83 -6.11
N PHE A 64 -2.90 -17.61 -5.86
CA PHE A 64 -1.78 -17.06 -6.63
C PHE A 64 -0.47 -17.79 -6.35
N ALA A 65 -0.22 -18.18 -5.10
CA ALA A 65 0.95 -18.96 -4.74
C ALA A 65 0.94 -20.35 -5.40
N THR A 66 -0.22 -21.02 -5.47
CA THR A 66 -0.34 -22.32 -6.14
C THR A 66 -0.09 -22.20 -7.65
N LEU A 67 -0.67 -21.19 -8.31
CA LEU A 67 -0.44 -20.90 -9.74
C LEU A 67 1.03 -20.61 -10.07
N ARG A 68 1.75 -19.93 -9.17
CA ARG A 68 3.17 -19.62 -9.35
C ARG A 68 4.12 -20.80 -9.17
N THR A 69 3.66 -21.86 -8.51
CA THR A 69 4.48 -23.05 -8.22
C THR A 69 4.28 -24.14 -9.28
N SER A 70 3.23 -24.04 -10.09
CA SER A 70 2.91 -24.95 -11.20
C SER A 70 3.51 -24.53 -12.56
N THR A 71 4.51 -23.64 -12.58
CA THR A 71 5.25 -23.22 -13.78
C THR A 71 6.74 -23.53 -13.60
#